data_AF-A0A9Q3F4B5-F1
#
_entry.id   AF-A0A9Q3F4B5-F1
#
_cell.length_a   1.000
_cell.length_b   1.000
_cell.length_c   1.000
_cell.angle_alpha   90.00
_cell.angle_beta   90.00
_cell.angle_gamma   90.00
#
_symmetry.space_group_name_H-M   'P 1'
#
loop_
_entity.id
_entity.type
_entity.pdbx_description
1 polymer ?
#
loop_
_entity_poly.entity_id
_entity_poly.type
_entity_poly.pdbx_seq_one_letter_code
_entity_poly.pdbx_strand_id
1 'polypeptide(L)'
;MCPIIRKMVGLPPPPPPMTPEPATRAVNTKRAASVVATGSQVHVSGCHNYFSSWQPLEQTLPLSLASASALVHATHRGTMIMPWTNSELKEVLYCKQISGTLISLGQLINHGYNPMFQGNDILVLDKEGRIFLFAKFCNDTWVVSDPLKICTNEFITPASKPLIYAITKNKSYDWHCCLDHASDWVVRKFLQLYVPLFNQKQWTPFVCEHCLVSKSTRRALQAQDEIPRALPRDLMVTDVMGPIPQVDIHGNKYLLMLRDHALTFVFCFPMKSQDQVTSVLTNMLKLIKNVFQKSVKFIRSDNAKEYK
;
A
#
# COMPACT_ATOMS: atom_id res chain seq x y z
N MET A 1 17.53 59.04 9.14
CA MET A 1 18.61 58.41 8.37
C MET A 1 18.19 57.01 7.94
N CYS A 2 18.44 56.69 6.67
CA CYS A 2 18.23 55.41 5.96
C CYS A 2 16.78 54.93 5.67
N PRO A 3 16.31 55.06 4.42
CA PRO A 3 15.21 54.28 3.87
C PRO A 3 15.76 52.97 3.26
N ILE A 4 15.20 51.81 3.60
CA ILE A 4 15.48 50.56 2.89
C ILE A 4 14.25 50.20 2.05
N ILE A 5 14.34 50.56 0.77
CA ILE A 5 13.49 50.11 -0.32
C ILE A 5 13.83 48.63 -0.58
N ARG A 6 12.92 47.71 -0.28
CA ARG A 6 13.00 46.33 -0.81
C ARG A 6 12.33 46.28 -2.18
N LYS A 7 13.14 46.07 -3.21
CA LYS A 7 12.72 45.69 -4.57
C LYS A 7 11.79 44.47 -4.49
N MET A 8 10.58 44.59 -5.03
CA MET A 8 9.76 43.44 -5.39
C MET A 8 10.41 42.76 -6.60
N VAL A 9 11.01 41.59 -6.38
CA VAL A 9 11.34 40.65 -7.46
C VAL A 9 10.04 39.90 -7.76
N GLY A 10 9.54 40.03 -8.99
CA GLY A 10 8.34 39.32 -9.43
C GLY A 10 8.50 37.81 -9.26
N LEU A 11 7.50 37.18 -8.64
CA LEU A 11 7.39 35.73 -8.59
C LEU A 11 7.23 35.20 -10.03
N PRO A 12 7.93 34.11 -10.42
CA PRO A 12 7.72 33.49 -11.72
C PRO A 12 6.28 32.96 -11.81
N PRO A 13 5.69 32.92 -13.03
CA PRO A 13 4.34 32.40 -13.22
C PRO A 13 4.27 30.93 -12.78
N PRO A 14 3.10 30.48 -12.27
CA PRO A 14 2.92 29.10 -11.87
C PRO A 14 3.13 28.17 -13.07
N PRO A 15 3.72 26.98 -12.87
CA PRO A 15 3.88 26.00 -13.93
C PRO A 15 2.51 25.59 -14.49
N PRO A 16 2.42 25.28 -15.79
CA PRO A 16 1.17 24.82 -16.38
C PRO A 16 0.70 23.52 -15.68
N PRO A 17 -0.63 23.30 -15.59
CA PRO A 17 -1.16 22.10 -14.96
C PRO A 17 -0.60 20.86 -15.66
N MET A 18 0.08 20.01 -14.88
CA MET A 18 0.52 18.70 -15.32
C MET A 18 -0.73 17.88 -15.66
N THR A 19 -0.99 17.68 -16.94
CA THR A 19 -1.82 16.58 -17.41
C THR A 19 -1.12 15.28 -17.01
N PRO A 20 -1.81 14.32 -16.38
CA PRO A 20 -1.20 13.03 -16.09
C PRO A 20 -1.00 12.30 -17.42
N GLU A 21 0.22 12.36 -17.95
CA GLU A 21 0.65 11.35 -18.90
C GLU A 21 0.67 10.00 -18.15
N PRO A 22 0.09 8.93 -18.70
CA PRO A 22 0.26 7.61 -18.13
C PRO A 22 1.74 7.26 -18.26
N ALA A 23 2.49 7.40 -17.17
CA ALA A 23 3.88 6.98 -17.08
C ALA A 23 3.93 5.45 -17.13
N THR A 24 3.84 4.88 -18.33
CA THR A 24 4.24 3.51 -18.58
C THR A 24 5.75 3.46 -18.44
N ARG A 25 6.23 3.06 -17.25
CA ARG A 25 7.66 2.85 -17.01
C ARG A 25 8.14 1.71 -17.91
N ALA A 26 8.78 2.05 -19.02
CA ALA A 26 9.55 1.09 -19.79
C ALA A 26 10.68 0.54 -18.91
N VAL A 27 10.69 -0.76 -18.67
CA VAL A 27 11.79 -1.43 -17.98
C VAL A 27 13.03 -1.30 -18.87
N ASN A 28 14.05 -0.60 -18.40
CA ASN A 28 15.32 -0.45 -19.11
C ASN A 28 16.10 -1.77 -19.03
N THR A 29 15.86 -2.68 -19.97
CA THR A 29 16.47 -4.01 -20.03
C THR A 29 17.73 -3.99 -20.91
N LYS A 30 18.87 -3.57 -20.35
CA LYS A 30 20.19 -3.80 -20.97
C LYS A 30 20.60 -5.29 -21.07
N ARG A 31 19.76 -6.22 -20.58
CA ARG A 31 19.84 -7.67 -20.78
C ARG A 31 18.48 -8.19 -21.22
N ALA A 32 18.46 -9.07 -22.22
CA ALA A 32 17.27 -9.77 -22.71
C ALA A 32 16.56 -10.53 -21.56
N ALA A 33 15.64 -9.87 -20.87
CA ALA A 33 14.92 -10.46 -19.74
C ALA A 33 13.74 -11.29 -20.26
N SER A 34 13.48 -12.44 -19.63
CA SER A 34 12.25 -13.19 -19.82
C SER A 34 11.22 -12.75 -18.78
N VAL A 35 10.01 -12.45 -19.22
CA VAL A 35 8.95 -11.89 -18.38
C VAL A 35 7.69 -12.73 -18.51
N VAL A 36 7.01 -13.00 -17.40
CA VAL A 36 5.70 -13.66 -17.38
C VAL A 36 4.62 -12.59 -17.41
N ALA A 37 3.69 -12.71 -18.37
CA ALA A 37 2.60 -11.76 -18.57
C ALA A 37 1.23 -12.43 -18.53
N THR A 38 0.35 -11.89 -17.71
CA THR A 38 -1.07 -12.28 -17.63
C THR A 38 -1.89 -11.73 -18.80
N GLY A 39 -1.53 -10.55 -19.31
CA GLY A 39 -2.21 -9.90 -20.44
C GLY A 39 -1.77 -10.37 -21.83
N SER A 40 -0.86 -11.34 -21.94
CA SER A 40 -0.45 -11.89 -23.23
C SER A 40 -1.25 -13.14 -23.58
N GLN A 41 -1.70 -13.26 -24.83
CA GLN A 41 -2.36 -14.47 -25.34
C GLN A 41 -1.37 -15.51 -25.87
N VAL A 42 -0.15 -15.09 -26.24
CA VAL A 42 0.85 -15.93 -26.89
C VAL A 42 2.25 -15.72 -26.30
N HIS A 43 3.09 -16.76 -26.36
CA HIS A 43 4.52 -16.67 -26.10
C HIS A 43 5.19 -15.96 -27.27
N VAL A 44 6.01 -14.96 -26.99
CA VAL A 44 6.75 -14.23 -28.02
C VAL A 44 8.19 -14.04 -27.57
N SER A 45 9.16 -14.31 -28.44
CA SER A 45 10.58 -14.11 -28.15
C SER A 45 11.31 -13.50 -29.33
N GLY A 46 12.26 -12.61 -29.06
CA GLY A 46 13.27 -12.22 -30.06
C GLY A 46 14.61 -12.94 -29.90
N CYS A 47 14.73 -13.84 -28.93
CA CYS A 47 15.95 -14.60 -28.65
C CYS A 47 16.03 -15.85 -29.54
N HIS A 48 16.45 -15.65 -30.79
CA HIS A 48 16.61 -16.71 -31.80
C HIS A 48 17.40 -17.93 -31.28
N ASN A 49 18.44 -17.70 -30.47
CA ASN A 49 19.37 -18.73 -30.01
C ASN A 49 18.75 -19.78 -29.05
N TYR A 50 17.54 -19.53 -28.53
CA TYR A 50 16.88 -20.48 -27.63
C TYR A 50 15.91 -21.42 -28.34
N PHE A 51 15.66 -21.26 -29.65
CA PHE A 51 14.76 -22.16 -30.36
C PHE A 51 15.47 -23.46 -30.75
N SER A 52 14.89 -24.60 -30.38
CA SER A 52 15.33 -25.93 -30.82
C SER A 52 14.72 -26.33 -32.16
N SER A 53 13.53 -25.81 -32.45
CA SER A 53 12.84 -25.97 -33.72
C SER A 53 12.02 -24.73 -34.01
N TRP A 54 11.96 -24.31 -35.26
CA TRP A 54 10.95 -23.36 -35.74
C TRP A 54 10.59 -23.66 -37.18
N GLN A 55 9.45 -23.13 -37.60
CA GLN A 55 9.01 -23.11 -38.97
C GLN A 55 8.59 -21.69 -39.33
N PRO A 56 8.86 -21.23 -40.56
CA PRO A 56 8.34 -19.96 -41.04
C PRO A 56 6.81 -20.01 -41.04
N LEU A 57 6.19 -18.92 -40.65
CA LEU A 57 4.74 -18.77 -40.81
C LEU A 57 4.42 -18.55 -42.29
N GLU A 58 3.31 -19.11 -42.77
CA GLU A 58 2.85 -18.91 -44.15
C GLU A 58 2.63 -17.43 -44.49
N GLN A 59 2.25 -16.64 -43.48
CA GLN A 59 2.16 -15.19 -43.53
C GLN A 59 2.67 -14.60 -42.22
N THR A 60 3.30 -13.43 -42.28
CA THR A 60 3.74 -12.73 -41.07
C THR A 60 2.55 -12.34 -40.22
N LEU A 61 2.59 -12.69 -38.93
CA LEU A 61 1.48 -12.43 -38.02
C LEU A 61 1.70 -11.07 -37.33
N PRO A 62 0.80 -10.09 -37.49
CA PRO A 62 0.89 -8.84 -36.75
C PRO A 62 0.59 -9.07 -35.27
N LEU A 63 1.45 -8.53 -34.41
CA LEU A 63 1.37 -8.58 -32.96
C LEU A 63 1.20 -7.15 -32.43
N SER A 64 0.16 -6.96 -31.61
CA SER A 64 -0.06 -5.73 -30.86
C SER A 64 0.64 -5.86 -29.50
N LEU A 65 1.81 -5.23 -29.36
CA LEU A 65 2.56 -5.18 -28.10
C LEU A 65 2.30 -3.85 -27.40
N ALA A 66 1.97 -3.88 -26.11
CA ALA A 66 1.70 -2.68 -25.31
C ALA A 66 2.89 -1.68 -25.24
N SER A 67 4.11 -2.15 -25.52
CA SER A 67 5.33 -1.33 -25.50
C SER A 67 5.78 -0.82 -26.87
N ALA A 68 5.15 -1.25 -27.97
CA ALA A 68 5.57 -0.87 -29.31
C ALA A 68 4.67 0.24 -29.86
N SER A 69 5.28 1.33 -30.35
CA SER A 69 4.56 2.41 -31.04
C SER A 69 4.01 2.00 -32.42
N ALA A 70 4.32 0.78 -32.88
CA ALA A 70 3.89 0.22 -34.15
C ALA A 70 3.62 -1.29 -34.03
N LEU A 71 2.84 -1.83 -34.98
CA LEU A 71 2.61 -3.28 -35.11
C LEU A 71 3.94 -4.01 -35.37
N VAL A 72 4.21 -5.01 -34.55
CA VAL A 72 5.40 -5.84 -34.67
C VAL A 72 5.01 -7.16 -35.32
N HIS A 73 5.87 -7.76 -36.14
CA HIS A 73 5.49 -8.92 -36.93
C HIS A 73 6.24 -10.16 -36.46
N ALA A 74 5.51 -11.23 -36.14
CA ALA A 74 6.08 -12.55 -35.95
C ALA A 74 6.32 -13.21 -37.31
N THR A 75 7.49 -13.83 -37.47
CA THR A 75 7.92 -14.44 -38.74
C THR A 75 8.00 -15.95 -38.66
N HIS A 76 8.26 -16.50 -37.48
CA HIS A 76 8.40 -17.94 -37.27
C HIS A 76 7.64 -18.38 -36.02
N ARG A 77 7.31 -19.66 -35.96
CA ARG A 77 6.72 -20.32 -34.79
C ARG A 77 7.54 -21.56 -34.46
N GLY A 78 7.78 -21.81 -33.18
CA GLY A 78 8.68 -22.88 -32.79
C GLY A 78 8.65 -23.27 -31.33
N THR A 79 9.52 -24.20 -30.98
CA THR A 79 9.77 -24.64 -29.61
C THR A 79 11.07 -24.03 -29.10
N MET A 80 11.01 -23.43 -27.92
CA MET A 80 12.14 -22.77 -27.27
C MET A 80 12.59 -23.59 -26.06
N ILE A 81 13.89 -23.85 -25.94
CA ILE A 81 14.49 -24.45 -24.75
C ILE A 81 14.73 -23.34 -23.74
N MET A 82 14.14 -23.48 -22.56
CA MET A 82 14.35 -22.56 -21.45
C MET A 82 15.75 -22.75 -20.87
N PRO A 83 16.62 -21.72 -20.88
CA PRO A 83 18.04 -21.88 -20.57
C PRO A 83 18.34 -22.30 -19.12
N TRP A 84 17.38 -22.14 -18.21
CA TRP A 84 17.53 -22.43 -16.77
C TRP A 84 17.01 -23.81 -16.36
N THR A 85 15.96 -24.31 -17.02
CA THR A 85 15.33 -25.60 -16.66
C THR A 85 15.56 -26.69 -17.70
N ASN A 86 16.19 -26.35 -18.83
CA ASN A 86 16.33 -27.21 -20.01
C ASN A 86 14.99 -27.82 -20.46
N SER A 87 13.88 -27.14 -20.13
CA SER A 87 12.52 -27.55 -20.46
C SER A 87 12.07 -26.86 -21.74
N GLU A 88 11.18 -27.51 -22.49
CA GLU A 88 10.66 -26.98 -23.74
C GLU A 88 9.42 -26.12 -23.51
N LEU A 89 9.44 -24.91 -24.06
CA LEU A 89 8.29 -24.04 -24.24
C LEU A 89 7.84 -24.13 -25.69
N LYS A 90 6.68 -24.74 -25.93
CA LYS A 90 6.14 -24.93 -27.29
C LYS A 90 5.35 -23.71 -27.75
N GLU A 91 5.13 -23.64 -29.06
CA GLU A 91 4.23 -22.65 -29.66
C GLU A 91 4.64 -21.19 -29.40
N VAL A 92 5.94 -20.92 -29.46
CA VAL A 92 6.55 -19.59 -29.28
C VAL A 92 6.67 -18.90 -30.63
N LEU A 93 6.17 -17.67 -30.70
CA LEU A 93 6.34 -16.81 -31.87
C LEU A 93 7.69 -16.09 -31.82
N TYR A 94 8.43 -16.14 -32.92
CA TYR A 94 9.67 -15.40 -33.08
C TYR A 94 9.40 -14.01 -33.66
N CYS A 95 9.89 -12.99 -32.97
CA CYS A 95 9.77 -11.60 -33.38
C CYS A 95 11.08 -10.84 -33.15
N LYS A 96 11.81 -10.53 -34.23
CA LYS A 96 13.17 -9.98 -34.19
C LYS A 96 13.27 -8.63 -33.45
N GLN A 97 12.20 -7.86 -33.44
CA GLN A 97 12.15 -6.52 -32.85
C GLN A 97 11.97 -6.53 -31.33
N ILE A 98 11.72 -7.70 -30.72
CA ILE A 98 11.63 -7.85 -29.26
C ILE A 98 13.01 -8.21 -28.71
N SER A 99 13.46 -7.56 -27.64
CA SER A 99 14.80 -7.79 -27.06
C SER A 99 14.85 -8.91 -26.02
N GLY A 100 13.73 -9.57 -25.72
CA GLY A 100 13.61 -10.62 -24.69
C GLY A 100 12.50 -11.64 -25.01
N THR A 101 12.00 -12.30 -23.97
CA THR A 101 10.92 -13.30 -24.09
C THR A 101 9.73 -12.91 -23.22
N LEU A 102 8.55 -12.83 -23.82
CA LEU A 102 7.27 -12.69 -23.14
C LEU A 102 6.60 -14.06 -23.04
N ILE A 103 6.41 -14.55 -21.83
CA ILE A 103 5.77 -15.83 -21.54
C ILE A 103 4.31 -15.57 -21.14
N SER A 104 3.36 -15.97 -21.99
CA SER A 104 1.94 -15.91 -21.67
C SER A 104 1.58 -16.89 -20.55
N LEU A 105 1.06 -16.38 -19.43
CA LEU A 105 0.55 -17.23 -18.35
C LEU A 105 -0.70 -18.00 -18.79
N GLY A 106 -1.58 -17.37 -19.58
CA GLY A 106 -2.79 -18.01 -20.10
C GLY A 106 -2.48 -19.17 -21.04
N GLN A 107 -1.48 -19.01 -21.92
CA GLN A 107 -1.05 -20.10 -22.80
C GLN A 107 -0.45 -21.27 -22.01
N LEU A 108 0.32 -21.00 -20.94
CA LEU A 108 0.82 -22.06 -20.04
C LEU A 108 -0.35 -22.86 -19.42
N ILE A 109 -1.34 -22.17 -18.86
CA ILE A 109 -2.52 -22.83 -18.26
C ILE A 109 -3.24 -23.70 -19.30
N ASN A 110 -3.45 -23.18 -20.51
CA ASN A 110 -4.10 -23.93 -21.60
C ASN A 110 -3.30 -25.17 -22.02
N HIS A 111 -1.98 -25.17 -21.85
CA HIS A 111 -1.12 -26.33 -22.12
C HIS A 111 -0.97 -27.27 -20.91
N GLY A 112 -1.69 -27.03 -19.81
CA GLY A 112 -1.74 -27.89 -18.63
C GLY A 112 -0.63 -27.64 -17.61
N TYR A 113 0.07 -26.50 -17.70
CA TYR A 113 0.99 -26.07 -16.65
C TYR A 113 0.21 -25.44 -15.49
N ASN A 114 0.71 -25.62 -14.27
CA ASN A 114 0.06 -25.16 -13.05
C ASN A 114 0.83 -24.00 -12.40
N PRO A 115 0.42 -22.74 -12.60
CA PRO A 115 1.03 -21.61 -11.92
C PRO A 115 0.56 -21.51 -10.47
N MET A 116 1.52 -21.39 -9.57
CA MET A 116 1.34 -21.21 -8.13
C MET A 116 1.95 -19.87 -7.73
N PHE A 117 1.16 -19.02 -7.08
CA PHE A 117 1.67 -17.80 -6.49
C PHE A 117 2.32 -18.10 -5.14
N GLN A 118 3.57 -17.69 -4.97
CA GLN A 118 4.32 -17.77 -3.72
C GLN A 118 4.60 -16.34 -3.24
N GLY A 119 3.70 -15.82 -2.41
CA GLY A 119 3.67 -14.38 -2.13
C GLY A 119 3.39 -13.60 -3.40
N ASN A 120 4.30 -12.68 -3.77
CA ASN A 120 4.20 -11.95 -5.02
C ASN A 120 4.85 -12.70 -6.20
N ASP A 121 5.63 -13.75 -5.96
CA ASP A 121 6.36 -14.47 -7.00
C ASP A 121 5.49 -15.58 -7.64
N ILE A 122 5.88 -16.05 -8.83
CA ILE A 122 5.20 -17.15 -9.54
C ILE A 122 6.13 -18.35 -9.66
N LEU A 123 5.67 -19.50 -9.20
CA LEU A 123 6.24 -20.82 -9.50
C LEU A 123 5.31 -21.54 -10.46
N VAL A 124 5.77 -21.92 -11.64
CA VAL A 124 4.98 -22.75 -12.56
C VAL A 124 5.48 -24.18 -12.52
N LEU A 125 4.56 -25.11 -12.34
CA LEU A 125 4.81 -26.54 -12.42
C LEU A 125 4.39 -27.10 -13.78
N ASP A 126 5.12 -28.09 -14.27
CA ASP A 126 4.70 -28.90 -15.42
C ASP A 126 3.61 -29.91 -15.01
N LYS A 127 3.17 -30.71 -15.99
CA LYS A 127 2.11 -31.73 -15.80
C LYS A 127 2.51 -32.82 -14.83
N GLU A 128 3.81 -33.06 -14.68
CA GLU A 128 4.38 -34.04 -13.76
C GLU A 128 4.67 -33.46 -12.37
N GLY A 129 4.33 -32.18 -12.13
CA GLY A 129 4.54 -31.48 -10.87
C GLY A 129 5.98 -31.01 -10.63
N ARG A 130 6.83 -31.03 -11.66
CA ARG A 130 8.21 -30.51 -11.59
C ARG A 130 8.23 -29.02 -11.86
N ILE A 131 9.24 -28.34 -11.34
CA ILE A 131 9.40 -26.89 -11.54
C ILE A 131 9.75 -26.61 -13.00
N PHE A 132 8.84 -25.92 -13.70
CA PHE A 132 9.03 -25.50 -15.08
C PHE A 132 9.68 -24.11 -15.17
N LEU A 133 9.21 -23.15 -14.36
CA LEU A 133 9.83 -21.82 -14.22
C LEU A 133 9.55 -21.21 -12.86
N PHE A 134 10.45 -20.33 -12.42
CA PHE A 134 10.24 -19.43 -11.29
C PHE A 134 10.39 -17.99 -11.78
N ALA A 135 9.47 -17.11 -11.39
CA ALA A 135 9.49 -15.70 -11.76
C ALA A 135 9.28 -14.81 -10.54
N LYS A 136 10.23 -13.90 -10.33
CA LYS A 136 10.22 -12.98 -9.20
C LYS A 136 9.50 -11.70 -9.57
N PHE A 137 8.63 -11.21 -8.69
CA PHE A 137 7.97 -9.93 -8.88
C PHE A 137 8.91 -8.79 -8.52
N CYS A 138 9.23 -7.96 -9.51
CA CYS A 138 10.10 -6.80 -9.36
C CYS A 138 9.71 -5.74 -10.38
N ASN A 139 9.63 -4.47 -9.96
CA ASN A 139 9.22 -3.35 -10.80
C ASN A 139 7.86 -3.60 -11.49
N ASP A 140 6.88 -4.06 -10.72
CA ASP A 140 5.50 -4.33 -11.16
C ASP A 140 5.38 -5.38 -12.29
N THR A 141 6.39 -6.25 -12.44
CA THR A 141 6.40 -7.32 -13.44
C THR A 141 7.06 -8.59 -12.90
N TRP A 142 6.69 -9.75 -13.46
CA TRP A 142 7.30 -11.04 -13.11
C TRP A 142 8.48 -11.35 -14.03
N VAL A 143 9.69 -11.29 -13.49
CA VAL A 143 10.92 -11.58 -14.23
C VAL A 143 11.39 -12.99 -13.93
N VAL A 144 11.54 -13.82 -14.97
CA VAL A 144 12.00 -15.20 -14.83
C VAL A 144 13.41 -15.21 -14.24
N SER A 145 13.59 -16.00 -13.19
CA SER A 145 14.85 -16.14 -12.46
C SER A 145 15.26 -17.60 -12.39
N ASP A 146 16.57 -17.85 -12.31
CA ASP A 146 17.14 -19.19 -12.21
C ASP A 146 16.77 -19.84 -10.86
N PRO A 147 16.06 -20.99 -10.85
CA PRO A 147 15.73 -21.71 -9.62
C PRO A 147 16.97 -22.21 -8.86
N LEU A 148 18.11 -22.42 -9.53
CA LEU A 148 19.33 -23.01 -8.97
C LEU A 148 20.29 -21.99 -8.36
N LYS A 149 20.10 -20.69 -8.59
CA LYS A 149 20.91 -19.62 -7.96
C LYS A 149 20.55 -19.30 -6.51
N ILE A 150 19.70 -20.12 -5.90
CA ILE A 150 19.31 -20.01 -4.48
C ILE A 150 20.35 -20.68 -3.55
N CYS A 151 21.34 -21.41 -4.10
CA CYS A 151 22.35 -22.09 -3.30
C CYS A 151 23.76 -21.73 -3.76
N THR A 152 24.40 -20.73 -3.14
CA THR A 152 25.83 -20.74 -2.77
C THR A 152 26.24 -19.44 -2.07
N ASN A 153 26.68 -19.62 -0.81
CA ASN A 153 27.72 -18.92 -0.08
C ASN A 153 27.69 -17.38 0.06
N GLU A 154 27.36 -16.92 1.27
CA GLU A 154 28.35 -16.23 2.10
C GLU A 154 28.30 -16.80 3.53
N PHE A 155 29.37 -17.52 3.90
CA PHE A 155 29.71 -17.84 5.27
C PHE A 155 30.17 -16.55 5.96
N ILE A 156 29.47 -16.12 7.03
CA ILE A 156 30.05 -15.25 8.06
C ILE A 156 29.76 -15.86 9.43
N THR A 157 30.84 -15.90 10.22
CA THR A 157 31.04 -16.43 11.57
C THR A 157 30.09 -15.85 12.65
N PRO A 158 30.00 -16.50 13.83
CA PRO A 158 28.92 -16.26 14.77
C PRO A 158 29.22 -15.06 15.67
N ALA A 159 28.49 -13.96 15.48
CA ALA A 159 28.31 -12.95 16.51
C ALA A 159 26.96 -12.25 16.34
N SER A 160 26.15 -12.31 17.40
CA SER A 160 24.89 -11.58 17.65
C SER A 160 23.73 -11.81 16.66
N LYS A 161 22.79 -12.64 17.12
CA LYS A 161 21.43 -12.78 16.56
C LYS A 161 20.74 -11.41 16.40
N PRO A 162 20.01 -11.21 15.30
CA PRO A 162 18.57 -11.02 15.45
C PRO A 162 17.82 -12.16 14.73
N LEU A 163 16.85 -12.70 15.44
CA LEU A 163 15.95 -13.75 15.01
C LEU A 163 15.09 -13.26 13.84
N ILE A 164 15.52 -13.46 12.59
CA ILE A 164 14.65 -13.39 11.42
C ILE A 164 14.52 -14.80 10.84
N TYR A 165 13.59 -15.50 11.48
CA TYR A 165 12.66 -16.45 10.89
C TYR A 165 13.22 -17.47 9.90
N ALA A 166 13.60 -18.62 10.47
CA ALA A 166 13.38 -19.88 9.78
C ALA A 166 11.92 -19.93 9.30
N ILE A 167 11.68 -19.92 7.98
CA ILE A 167 10.41 -20.37 7.42
C ILE A 167 10.38 -21.90 7.55
N THR A 168 10.24 -22.36 8.79
CA THR A 168 9.44 -23.53 9.07
C THR A 168 8.00 -23.13 8.80
N LYS A 169 7.23 -23.96 8.08
CA LYS A 169 5.79 -23.78 7.82
C LYS A 169 5.06 -23.41 9.13
N ASN A 170 4.82 -22.13 9.39
CA ASN A 170 4.17 -21.68 10.60
C ASN A 170 2.67 -21.60 10.33
N LYS A 171 1.98 -22.71 10.63
CA LYS A 171 0.53 -22.82 10.45
C LYS A 171 -0.24 -21.70 11.17
N SER A 172 0.28 -21.15 12.26
CA SER A 172 -0.36 -20.03 12.97
C SER A 172 -0.32 -18.74 12.16
N TYR A 173 0.80 -18.45 11.48
CA TYR A 173 0.92 -17.32 10.55
C TYR A 173 -0.02 -17.51 9.34
N ASP A 174 -0.11 -18.72 8.81
CA ASP A 174 -1.00 -19.04 7.68
C ASP A 174 -2.46 -18.80 8.06
N TRP A 175 -2.91 -19.30 9.22
CA TRP A 175 -4.26 -19.06 9.72
C TRP A 175 -4.56 -17.58 9.98
N HIS A 176 -3.56 -16.82 10.41
CA HIS A 176 -3.67 -15.38 10.55
C HIS A 176 -3.86 -14.68 9.21
N CYS A 177 -3.16 -15.10 8.16
CA CYS A 177 -3.36 -14.55 6.81
C CYS A 177 -4.70 -15.00 6.19
N CYS A 178 -5.10 -16.26 6.37
CA CYS A 178 -6.38 -16.78 5.88
C CYS A 178 -7.60 -16.07 6.48
N LEU A 179 -7.49 -15.57 7.71
CA LEU A 179 -8.54 -14.82 8.40
C LEU A 179 -8.31 -13.30 8.33
N ASP A 180 -7.75 -12.84 7.21
CA ASP A 180 -7.55 -11.42 6.89
C ASP A 180 -6.81 -10.65 7.99
N HIS A 181 -5.70 -11.22 8.45
CA HIS A 181 -4.84 -10.62 9.46
C HIS A 181 -5.55 -10.31 10.79
N ALA A 182 -6.59 -11.08 11.14
CA ALA A 182 -7.26 -10.99 12.43
C ALA A 182 -6.29 -11.18 13.61
N SER A 183 -6.65 -10.64 14.79
CA SER A 183 -5.79 -10.74 15.98
C SER A 183 -5.59 -12.20 16.40
N ASP A 184 -4.45 -12.48 17.05
CA ASP A 184 -4.10 -13.81 17.58
C ASP A 184 -5.27 -14.46 18.34
N TRP A 185 -5.93 -13.67 19.19
CA TRP A 185 -7.09 -14.09 19.94
C TRP A 185 -8.28 -14.50 19.06
N VAL A 186 -8.61 -13.70 18.04
CA VAL A 186 -9.73 -14.00 17.13
C VAL A 186 -9.44 -15.28 16.35
N VAL A 187 -8.24 -15.41 15.80
CA VAL A 187 -7.83 -16.58 15.01
C VAL A 187 -7.92 -17.84 15.87
N ARG A 188 -7.34 -17.83 17.07
CA ARG A 188 -7.35 -19.00 17.95
C ARG A 188 -8.76 -19.38 18.39
N LYS A 189 -9.62 -18.40 18.66
CA LYS A 189 -11.04 -18.64 18.98
C LYS A 189 -11.80 -19.24 17.80
N PHE A 190 -11.57 -18.74 16.59
CA PHE A 190 -12.15 -19.30 15.37
C PHE A 190 -11.74 -20.77 15.18
N LEU A 191 -10.44 -21.08 15.33
CA LEU A 191 -9.94 -22.45 15.16
C LEU A 191 -10.48 -23.42 16.20
N GLN A 192 -10.62 -22.99 17.46
CA GLN A 192 -11.24 -23.79 18.51
C GLN A 192 -12.70 -24.15 18.23
N LEU A 193 -13.44 -23.24 17.60
CA LEU A 193 -14.87 -23.41 17.35
C LEU A 193 -15.17 -24.17 16.05
N TYR A 194 -14.37 -23.97 15.01
CA TYR A 194 -14.72 -24.36 13.64
C TYR A 194 -13.73 -25.29 12.96
N VAL A 195 -12.56 -25.57 13.55
CA VAL A 195 -11.56 -26.48 12.97
C VAL A 195 -11.44 -27.73 13.85
N PRO A 196 -12.01 -28.87 13.42
CA PRO A 196 -11.85 -30.14 14.11
C PRO A 196 -10.36 -30.48 14.27
N LEU A 197 -10.00 -31.02 15.45
CA LEU A 197 -8.62 -31.40 15.79
C LEU A 197 -7.63 -30.25 16.00
N PHE A 198 -8.08 -28.98 16.02
CA PHE A 198 -7.20 -27.88 16.41
C PHE A 198 -6.74 -28.03 17.87
N ASN A 199 -5.42 -28.10 18.07
CA ASN A 199 -4.80 -28.13 19.39
C ASN A 199 -4.02 -26.83 19.62
N GLN A 200 -4.45 -26.05 20.61
CA GLN A 200 -3.83 -24.77 20.97
C GLN A 200 -2.35 -24.91 21.36
N LYS A 201 -1.89 -26.09 21.78
CA LYS A 201 -0.46 -26.37 22.06
C LYS A 201 0.41 -26.34 20.80
N GLN A 202 -0.18 -26.48 19.61
CA GLN A 202 0.51 -26.36 18.33
C GLN A 202 0.60 -24.91 17.85
N TRP A 203 0.02 -23.95 18.58
CA TRP A 203 0.10 -22.54 18.23
C TRP A 203 1.50 -22.00 18.42
N THR A 204 2.11 -21.51 17.35
CA THR A 204 3.46 -20.96 17.34
C THR A 204 3.43 -19.45 17.20
N PRO A 205 4.02 -18.67 18.12
CA PRO A 205 4.11 -17.22 17.97
C PRO A 205 4.76 -16.82 16.65
N PHE A 206 4.28 -15.73 16.06
CA PHE A 206 4.82 -15.17 14.82
C PHE A 206 4.72 -13.64 14.84
N VAL A 207 5.45 -13.00 13.93
CA VAL A 207 5.36 -11.56 13.66
C VAL A 207 4.87 -11.39 12.24
N CYS A 208 3.78 -10.63 12.06
CA CYS A 208 3.30 -10.25 10.73
C CYS A 208 3.73 -8.82 10.44
N GLU A 209 4.59 -8.65 9.43
CA GLU A 209 5.10 -7.34 9.01
C GLU A 209 3.97 -6.41 8.54
N HIS A 210 3.01 -6.92 7.78
CA HIS A 210 1.85 -6.14 7.34
C HIS A 210 1.02 -5.63 8.52
N CYS A 211 0.79 -6.47 9.55
CA CYS A 211 0.14 -6.03 10.78
C CYS A 211 1.01 -5.05 11.55
N LEU A 212 2.31 -5.26 11.60
CA LEU A 212 3.21 -4.37 12.32
C LEU A 212 3.17 -2.97 11.71
N VAL A 213 3.24 -2.86 10.38
CA VAL A 213 3.16 -1.57 9.69
C VAL A 213 1.76 -0.97 9.82
N SER A 214 0.71 -1.71 9.47
CA SER A 214 -0.67 -1.19 9.43
C SER A 214 -1.28 -0.93 10.80
N LYS A 215 -0.93 -1.74 11.81
CA LYS A 215 -1.43 -1.64 13.19
C LYS A 215 -0.39 -1.03 14.14
N SER A 216 0.76 -0.58 13.64
CA SER A 216 1.66 0.23 14.46
C SER A 216 0.93 1.50 14.86
N THR A 217 0.62 1.62 16.14
CA THR A 217 0.25 2.90 16.69
C THR A 217 1.53 3.69 16.90
N ARG A 218 1.57 4.94 16.43
CA ARG A 218 2.64 5.87 16.83
C ARG A 218 2.70 5.84 18.36
N ARG A 219 3.84 5.43 18.93
CA ARG A 219 4.07 5.57 20.36
C ARG A 219 3.90 7.05 20.67
N ALA A 220 2.88 7.39 21.46
CA ALA A 220 2.72 8.76 21.91
C ALA A 220 4.03 9.14 22.59
N LEU A 221 4.72 10.15 22.03
CA LEU A 221 5.80 10.79 22.77
C LEU A 221 5.13 11.27 24.05
N GLN A 222 5.60 10.79 25.20
CA GLN A 222 5.27 11.39 26.49
C GLN A 222 6.01 12.73 26.56
N ALA A 223 5.73 13.63 25.62
CA ALA A 223 5.98 15.04 25.84
C ALA A 223 5.15 15.39 27.08
N GLN A 224 5.79 15.99 28.07
CA GLN A 224 5.02 16.58 29.15
C GLN A 224 4.12 17.64 28.51
N ASP A 225 2.81 17.47 28.63
CA ASP A 225 1.87 18.51 28.25
C ASP A 225 2.17 19.73 29.13
N GLU A 226 2.72 20.80 28.55
CA GLU A 226 3.02 22.05 29.26
C GLU A 226 1.75 22.73 29.79
N ILE A 227 0.58 22.36 29.25
CA ILE A 227 -0.71 22.96 29.58
C ILE A 227 -1.32 22.25 30.80
N PRO A 228 -1.49 22.95 31.95
CA PRO A 228 -2.18 22.42 33.10
C PRO A 228 -3.62 22.03 32.74
N ARG A 229 -4.07 20.87 33.21
CA ARG A 229 -5.41 20.32 32.92
C ARG A 229 -6.03 19.52 34.08
N ALA A 230 -5.38 19.52 35.24
CA ALA A 230 -5.75 18.68 36.37
C ALA A 230 -6.85 19.31 37.24
N LEU A 231 -6.87 20.64 37.37
CA LEU A 231 -7.87 21.33 38.17
C LEU A 231 -8.99 21.89 37.27
N PRO A 232 -10.21 22.05 37.82
CA PRO A 232 -11.31 22.72 37.12
C PRO A 232 -10.87 24.08 36.57
N ARG A 233 -11.23 24.34 35.31
CA ARG A 233 -10.96 25.58 34.57
C ARG A 233 -9.48 25.84 34.27
N ASP A 234 -8.58 24.87 34.49
CA ASP A 234 -7.20 24.98 34.00
C ASP A 234 -7.16 24.93 32.48
N LEU A 235 -7.89 23.99 31.87
CA LEU A 235 -8.04 23.87 30.42
C LEU A 235 -9.52 23.72 30.06
N MET A 236 -10.01 24.61 29.21
CA MET A 236 -11.29 24.42 28.52
C MET A 236 -11.07 24.15 27.04
N VAL A 237 -11.82 23.20 26.49
CA VAL A 237 -11.77 22.81 25.08
C VAL A 237 -13.05 23.31 24.42
N THR A 238 -12.93 24.03 23.32
CA THR A 238 -14.07 24.57 22.57
C THR A 238 -14.14 23.99 21.17
N ASP A 239 -15.37 23.80 20.70
CA ASP A 239 -15.68 23.29 19.37
C ASP A 239 -17.03 23.86 18.90
N VAL A 240 -17.24 23.95 17.59
CA VAL A 240 -18.50 24.40 16.97
C VAL A 240 -19.13 23.25 16.21
N MET A 241 -20.32 22.84 16.67
CA MET A 241 -21.12 21.86 15.95
C MET A 241 -22.09 22.57 15.01
N GLY A 242 -22.05 22.25 13.71
CA GLY A 242 -23.08 22.67 12.75
C GLY A 242 -22.58 22.73 11.29
N PRO A 243 -23.43 23.13 10.34
CA PRO A 243 -24.84 23.51 10.52
C PRO A 243 -25.75 22.31 10.81
N ILE A 244 -26.61 22.44 11.82
CA ILE A 244 -27.64 21.45 12.17
C ILE A 244 -28.76 21.53 11.12
N PRO A 245 -29.19 20.40 10.51
CA PRO A 245 -30.18 20.42 9.42
C PRO A 245 -31.53 21.02 9.82
N GLN A 246 -31.97 20.76 11.05
CA GLN A 246 -33.19 21.32 11.61
C GLN A 246 -32.84 22.52 12.48
N VAL A 247 -33.34 23.68 12.07
CA VAL A 247 -33.19 24.93 12.81
C VAL A 247 -34.12 24.90 14.01
N ASP A 248 -33.65 25.39 15.17
CA ASP A 248 -34.54 25.54 16.32
C ASP A 248 -35.59 26.66 16.10
N ILE A 249 -36.53 26.78 17.05
CA ILE A 249 -37.60 27.80 17.02
C ILE A 249 -37.06 29.25 17.01
N HIS A 250 -35.79 29.46 17.35
CA HIS A 250 -35.14 30.76 17.43
C HIS A 250 -34.24 31.06 16.24
N GLY A 251 -34.11 30.14 15.28
CA GLY A 251 -33.28 30.32 14.09
C GLY A 251 -31.83 29.85 14.25
N ASN A 252 -31.48 29.16 15.35
CA ASN A 252 -30.13 28.71 15.61
C ASN A 252 -29.80 27.44 14.81
N LYS A 253 -28.62 27.44 14.20
CA LYS A 253 -28.12 26.36 13.31
C LYS A 253 -26.77 25.81 13.77
N TYR A 254 -26.14 26.44 14.75
CA TYR A 254 -24.83 26.05 15.27
C TYR A 254 -24.89 25.94 16.79
N LEU A 255 -24.02 25.14 17.37
CA LEU A 255 -23.86 24.99 18.81
C LEU A 255 -22.38 25.18 19.17
N LEU A 256 -22.08 26.25 19.90
CA LEU A 256 -20.77 26.42 20.52
C LEU A 256 -20.70 25.56 21.78
N MET A 257 -19.74 24.66 21.83
CA MET A 257 -19.46 23.83 22.99
C MET A 257 -18.20 24.35 23.68
N LEU A 258 -18.21 24.40 25.01
CA LEU A 258 -17.04 24.67 25.85
C LEU A 258 -17.00 23.63 26.97
N ARG A 259 -16.06 22.71 26.89
CA ARG A 259 -15.88 21.61 27.84
C ARG A 259 -14.76 21.90 28.81
N ASP A 260 -15.03 21.79 30.11
CA ASP A 260 -13.99 21.74 31.13
C ASP A 260 -13.26 20.39 31.06
N HIS A 261 -11.94 20.41 30.88
CA HIS A 261 -11.16 19.18 30.73
C HIS A 261 -11.18 18.32 32.00
N ALA A 262 -11.09 18.93 33.18
CA ALA A 262 -10.98 18.22 34.46
C ALA A 262 -12.34 17.73 34.96
N LEU A 263 -13.38 18.56 34.84
CA LEU A 263 -14.73 18.22 35.29
C LEU A 263 -15.52 17.43 34.26
N THR A 264 -15.08 17.41 33.01
CA THR A 264 -15.83 16.86 31.85
C THR A 264 -17.18 17.55 31.57
N PHE A 265 -17.51 18.60 32.33
CA PHE A 265 -18.72 19.41 32.19
C PHE A 265 -18.68 20.22 30.89
N VAL A 266 -19.79 20.24 30.16
CA VAL A 266 -19.91 20.93 28.86
C VAL A 266 -20.94 22.04 28.95
N PHE A 267 -20.54 23.25 28.58
CA PHE A 267 -21.43 24.35 28.32
C PHE A 267 -21.79 24.37 26.83
N CYS A 268 -23.07 24.49 26.51
CA CYS A 268 -23.56 24.51 25.13
C CYS A 268 -24.35 25.80 24.87
N PHE A 269 -24.02 26.51 23.79
CA PHE A 269 -24.65 27.77 23.44
C PHE A 269 -25.11 27.77 21.97
N PRO A 270 -26.42 27.84 21.70
CA PRO A 270 -26.93 27.86 20.34
C PRO A 270 -26.67 29.21 19.66
N MET A 271 -26.38 29.18 18.36
CA MET A 271 -26.01 30.33 17.54
C MET A 271 -26.64 30.27 16.15
N LYS A 272 -26.87 31.43 15.54
CA LYS A 272 -27.45 31.55 14.19
C LYS A 272 -26.41 31.43 13.07
N SER A 273 -25.19 31.91 13.33
CA SER A 273 -24.07 31.88 12.39
C SER A 273 -22.75 31.61 13.11
N GLN A 274 -21.74 31.13 12.38
CA GLN A 274 -20.39 30.90 12.91
C GLN A 274 -19.67 32.19 13.32
N ASP A 275 -20.00 33.33 12.71
CA ASP A 275 -19.40 34.63 13.05
C ASP A 275 -19.72 35.08 14.50
N GLN A 276 -20.70 34.44 15.15
CA GLN A 276 -21.06 34.73 16.54
C GLN A 276 -20.09 34.11 17.56
N VAL A 277 -19.25 33.15 17.16
CA VAL A 277 -18.39 32.34 18.05
C VAL A 277 -17.57 33.19 19.01
N THR A 278 -16.80 34.16 18.51
CA THR A 278 -15.93 35.01 19.34
C THR A 278 -16.73 35.80 20.39
N SER A 279 -17.88 36.33 20.00
CA SER A 279 -18.74 37.11 20.90
C SER A 279 -19.36 36.24 22.01
N VAL A 280 -19.88 35.08 21.64
CA VAL A 280 -20.52 34.13 22.56
C VAL A 280 -19.48 33.53 23.51
N LEU A 281 -18.34 33.09 22.98
CA LEU A 281 -17.23 32.56 23.78
C LEU A 281 -16.73 33.58 24.80
N THR A 282 -16.53 34.84 24.39
CA THR A 282 -16.10 35.92 25.30
C THR A 282 -17.10 36.12 26.44
N ASN A 283 -18.40 36.11 26.13
CA ASN A 283 -19.46 36.25 27.13
C ASN A 283 -19.51 35.05 28.08
N MET A 284 -19.32 33.83 27.56
CA MET A 284 -19.24 32.62 28.37
C MET A 284 -18.07 32.66 29.35
N LEU A 285 -16.88 33.08 28.91
CA LEU A 285 -15.71 33.17 29.77
C LEU A 285 -15.91 34.19 30.90
N LYS A 286 -16.57 35.31 30.60
CA LYS A 286 -16.97 36.31 31.62
C LYS A 286 -17.98 35.71 32.60
N LEU A 287 -19.00 34.99 32.10
CA LEU A 287 -19.99 34.33 32.94
C LEU A 287 -19.34 33.30 33.87
N ILE A 288 -18.48 32.43 33.34
CA ILE A 288 -17.75 31.41 34.11
C ILE A 288 -16.89 32.07 35.19
N LYS A 289 -16.17 33.14 34.84
CA LYS A 289 -15.37 33.90 35.82
C LYS A 289 -16.25 34.47 36.94
N ASN A 290 -17.42 35.01 36.62
CA ASN A 290 -18.32 35.62 37.60
C ASN A 290 -19.01 34.57 38.49
N VAL A 291 -19.49 33.46 37.92
CA VAL A 291 -20.21 32.41 38.66
C VAL A 291 -19.26 31.66 39.60
N PHE A 292 -18.08 31.27 39.10
CA PHE A 292 -17.16 30.41 39.84
C PHE A 292 -16.02 31.16 40.52
N GLN A 293 -16.00 32.50 40.41
CA GLN A 293 -14.96 33.38 40.97
C GLN A 293 -13.52 32.93 40.60
N LYS A 294 -13.37 32.28 39.44
CA LYS A 294 -12.10 31.74 38.93
C LYS A 294 -12.10 31.82 37.41
N SER A 295 -11.08 32.49 36.84
CA SER A 295 -10.89 32.57 35.39
C SER A 295 -10.43 31.23 34.80
N VAL A 296 -10.75 31.05 33.52
CA VAL A 296 -10.16 29.98 32.69
C VAL A 296 -8.70 30.34 32.40
N LYS A 297 -7.78 29.40 32.58
CA LYS A 297 -6.34 29.64 32.32
C LYS A 297 -5.98 29.43 30.86
N PHE A 298 -6.41 28.32 30.27
CA PHE A 298 -6.12 27.96 28.88
C PHE A 298 -7.40 27.56 28.14
N ILE A 299 -7.47 27.96 26.87
CA ILE A 299 -8.51 27.55 25.94
C ILE A 299 -7.83 26.82 24.79
N ARG A 300 -8.39 25.68 24.41
CA ARG A 300 -7.99 24.92 23.22
C ARG A 300 -9.18 24.89 22.26
N SER A 301 -9.02 25.51 21.10
CA SER A 301 -9.90 25.36 19.95
C SER A 301 -9.20 24.51 18.89
N ASP A 302 -9.92 24.16 17.83
CA ASP A 302 -9.26 23.83 16.57
C ASP A 302 -8.72 25.11 15.89
N ASN A 303 -8.11 24.95 14.72
CA ASN A 303 -7.59 26.08 13.93
C ASN A 303 -8.65 26.66 12.97
N ALA A 304 -9.94 26.50 13.29
CA ALA A 304 -11.00 26.99 12.44
C ALA A 304 -11.03 28.53 12.38
N LYS A 305 -11.66 29.06 11.33
CA LYS A 305 -11.56 30.49 10.99
C LYS A 305 -12.36 31.37 11.94
N GLU A 306 -13.44 30.84 12.49
CA GLU A 306 -14.33 31.47 13.46
C GLU A 306 -13.66 31.82 14.80
N TYR A 307 -12.49 31.24 15.09
CA TYR A 307 -11.69 31.52 16.28
C TYR A 307 -10.56 32.55 16.05
N LYS A 308 -10.34 32.99 14.82
CA LYS A 308 -9.30 33.98 14.47
C LYS A 308 -9.83 35.42 14.49
#